data_AF-A0A8T4SGP2-F1
#
_entry.id   AF-A0A8T4SGP2-F1
#
_cell.length_a   1.000
_cell.length_b   1.000
_cell.length_c   1.000
_cell.angle_alpha   90.00
_cell.angle_beta   90.00
_cell.angle_gamma   90.00
#
_symmetry.space_group_name_H-M   'P 1'
#
loop_
_entity.id
_entity.type
_entity.pdbx_description
1 polymer ?
#
loop_
_entity_poly.entity_id
_entity_poly.type
_entity_poly.pdbx_seq_one_letter_code
_entity_poly.pdbx_strand_id
1 'polypeptide(L)'
;MAKIYIQRALNEISVAKVLFTVSNDERKKQEFLLEEETTFFSSVISHSYYAIFYGAKAILLTKNIKTEAPDVHKKTYEAFEEYFVKTGIMDVELLNIYKKMIVNADELLQIFKDEKWKRGHFTYQTIPQANKEPAEQSIQNAVTFTKNIRLILENSKP
;
A
#
# COMPACT_ATOMS: atom_id res chain seq x y z
N MET A 1 -14.93 -11.62 3.43
CA MET A 1 -13.50 -11.76 3.03
C MET A 1 -12.81 -10.43 2.77
N ALA A 2 -13.38 -9.46 2.05
CA ALA A 2 -12.77 -8.14 1.82
C ALA A 2 -12.31 -7.43 3.12
N LYS A 3 -13.11 -7.52 4.21
CA LYS A 3 -12.76 -6.99 5.54
C LYS A 3 -11.45 -7.56 6.12
N ILE A 4 -11.13 -8.82 5.84
CA ILE A 4 -9.89 -9.46 6.33
C ILE A 4 -8.69 -8.88 5.57
N TYR A 5 -8.83 -8.70 4.24
CA TYR A 5 -7.77 -8.11 3.42
C TYR A 5 -7.52 -6.64 3.76
N ILE A 6 -8.56 -5.84 4.00
CA ILE A 6 -8.36 -4.45 4.41
C ILE A 6 -7.72 -4.37 5.82
N GLN A 7 -8.11 -5.26 6.75
CA GLN A 7 -7.45 -5.32 8.06
C GLN A 7 -5.98 -5.72 7.92
N ARG A 8 -5.67 -6.67 7.03
CA ARG A 8 -4.28 -7.03 6.72
C ARG A 8 -3.52 -5.82 6.19
N ALA A 9 -4.08 -5.06 5.25
CA ALA A 9 -3.46 -3.84 4.72
C ALA A 9 -3.18 -2.80 5.82
N LEU A 10 -4.12 -2.59 6.74
CA LEU A 10 -3.94 -1.69 7.88
C LEU A 10 -2.82 -2.17 8.82
N ASN A 11 -2.70 -3.48 9.05
CA ASN A 11 -1.61 -4.03 9.85
C ASN A 11 -0.24 -3.80 9.18
N GLU A 12 -0.14 -3.96 7.86
CA GLU A 12 1.10 -3.67 7.12
C GLU A 12 1.51 -2.20 7.25
N ILE A 13 0.56 -1.26 7.18
CA ILE A 13 0.83 0.18 7.44
C ILE A 13 1.35 0.40 8.86
N SER A 14 0.74 -0.24 9.85
CA SER A 14 1.17 -0.13 11.25
C SER A 14 2.60 -0.63 11.42
N VAL A 15 2.95 -1.78 10.82
CA VAL A 15 4.32 -2.30 10.82
C VAL A 15 5.28 -1.32 10.16
N ALA A 16 4.95 -0.81 8.97
CA ALA A 16 5.77 0.17 8.26
C ALA A 16 6.05 1.42 9.12
N LYS A 17 5.03 1.95 9.81
CA LYS A 17 5.19 3.10 10.72
C LYS A 17 6.07 2.80 11.92
N VAL A 18 5.90 1.62 12.55
CA VAL A 18 6.72 1.21 13.69
C VAL A 18 8.18 1.08 13.27
N LEU A 19 8.45 0.36 12.18
CA LEU A 19 9.81 0.18 11.65
C LEU A 19 10.47 1.50 11.26
N PHE A 20 9.72 2.40 10.62
CA PHE A 20 10.22 3.74 10.31
C PHE A 20 10.55 4.54 11.57
N THR A 21 9.71 4.44 12.60
CA THR A 21 9.94 5.13 13.87
C THR A 21 11.18 4.60 14.57
N VAL A 22 11.33 3.27 14.71
CA VAL A 22 12.51 2.65 15.33
C VAL A 22 13.79 3.01 14.56
N SER A 23 13.73 3.07 13.23
CA SER A 23 14.89 3.44 12.40
C SER A 23 15.38 4.88 12.63
N ASN A 24 14.53 5.77 13.15
CA ASN A 24 14.81 7.20 13.33
C ASN A 24 14.93 7.62 14.81
N ASP A 25 14.71 6.72 15.77
CA ASP A 25 14.66 7.05 17.19
C ASP A 25 15.70 6.24 17.95
N GLU A 26 16.82 6.89 18.28
CA GLU A 26 17.93 6.26 19.01
C GLU A 26 17.52 5.68 20.37
N ARG A 27 16.54 6.29 21.05
CA ARG A 27 16.08 5.76 22.35
C ARG A 27 15.38 4.44 22.17
N LYS A 28 14.58 4.31 21.10
CA LYS A 28 13.92 3.04 20.76
C LYS A 28 14.91 2.00 20.29
N LYS A 29 15.94 2.38 19.52
CA LYS A 29 17.02 1.46 19.16
C LYS A 29 17.71 0.90 20.40
N GLN A 30 18.03 1.75 21.37
CA GLN A 30 18.60 1.32 22.65
C GLN A 30 17.65 0.41 23.44
N GLU A 31 16.35 0.74 23.51
CA GLU A 31 15.34 -0.11 24.16
C GLU A 31 15.26 -1.51 23.55
N PHE A 32 15.42 -1.61 22.22
CA PHE A 32 15.43 -2.87 21.49
C PHE A 32 16.82 -3.50 21.33
N LEU A 33 17.86 -2.96 21.97
CA LEU A 33 19.24 -3.42 21.87
C LEU A 33 19.77 -3.48 20.43
N LEU A 34 19.39 -2.49 19.61
CA LEU A 34 19.83 -2.35 18.22
C LEU A 34 21.06 -1.44 18.12
N GLU A 35 21.93 -1.71 17.14
CA GLU A 35 23.04 -0.83 16.81
C GLU A 35 22.53 0.51 16.25
N GLU A 36 23.27 1.60 16.48
CA GLU A 36 22.93 2.96 16.04
C GLU A 36 22.67 3.03 14.52
N GLU A 37 23.47 2.32 13.73
CA GLU A 37 23.37 2.28 12.26
C GLU A 37 22.24 1.37 11.74
N THR A 38 21.52 0.67 12.64
CA THR A 38 20.42 -0.21 12.25
C THR A 38 19.26 0.59 11.70
N THR A 39 18.87 0.29 10.46
CA THR A 39 17.69 0.89 9.81
C THR A 39 16.85 -0.17 9.12
N PHE A 40 15.55 0.07 9.05
CA PHE A 40 14.57 -0.84 8.45
C PHE A 40 13.86 -0.21 7.24
N PHE A 41 14.46 0.79 6.60
CA PHE A 41 13.80 1.55 5.53
C PHE A 41 13.38 0.67 4.34
N SER A 42 14.18 -0.30 3.92
CA SER A 42 13.79 -1.26 2.88
C SER A 42 12.60 -2.13 3.30
N SER A 43 12.50 -2.49 4.58
CA SER A 43 11.33 -3.20 5.13
C SER A 43 10.10 -2.29 5.16
N VAL A 44 10.26 -1.00 5.50
CA VAL A 44 9.17 -0.02 5.43
C VAL A 44 8.59 0.06 4.02
N ILE A 45 9.43 0.17 2.98
CA ILE A 45 9.00 0.16 1.57
C ILE A 45 8.24 -1.12 1.24
N SER A 46 8.76 -2.27 1.67
CA SER A 46 8.12 -3.58 1.42
C SER A 46 6.74 -3.69 2.09
N HIS A 47 6.61 -3.32 3.36
CA HIS A 47 5.34 -3.35 4.08
C HIS A 47 4.33 -2.35 3.51
N SER A 48 4.77 -1.16 3.11
CA SER A 48 3.93 -0.20 2.39
C SER A 48 3.39 -0.74 1.08
N TYR A 49 4.22 -1.43 0.29
CA TYR A 49 3.75 -2.13 -0.92
C TYR A 49 2.71 -3.20 -0.60
N TYR A 50 2.95 -4.04 0.42
CA TYR A 50 2.00 -5.08 0.80
C TYR A 50 0.66 -4.51 1.31
N ALA A 51 0.66 -3.35 1.95
CA ALA A 51 -0.58 -2.66 2.30
C ALA A 51 -1.42 -2.34 1.06
N ILE A 52 -0.80 -1.75 0.03
CA ILE A 52 -1.44 -1.43 -1.25
C ILE A 52 -1.94 -2.70 -1.93
N PHE A 53 -1.09 -3.72 -2.02
CA PHE A 53 -1.42 -5.01 -2.62
C PHE A 53 -2.64 -5.66 -1.95
N TYR A 54 -2.70 -5.71 -0.62
CA TYR A 54 -3.85 -6.26 0.09
C TYR A 54 -5.09 -5.36 0.01
N GLY A 55 -4.93 -4.04 -0.08
CA GLY A 55 -6.01 -3.11 -0.42
C GLY A 55 -6.63 -3.42 -1.79
N ALA A 56 -5.78 -3.59 -2.82
CA ALA A 56 -6.23 -3.96 -4.17
C ALA A 56 -6.94 -5.33 -4.17
N LYS A 57 -6.42 -6.32 -3.44
CA LYS A 57 -7.13 -7.60 -3.27
C LYS A 57 -8.48 -7.44 -2.57
N ALA A 58 -8.58 -6.56 -1.57
CA ALA A 58 -9.83 -6.33 -0.86
C ALA A 58 -10.94 -5.82 -1.80
N ILE A 59 -10.61 -4.87 -2.69
CA ILE A 59 -11.60 -4.31 -3.62
C ILE A 59 -11.90 -5.26 -4.79
N LEU A 60 -10.92 -6.00 -5.32
CA LEU A 60 -11.17 -7.02 -6.35
C LEU A 60 -12.18 -8.09 -5.90
N LEU A 61 -12.14 -8.45 -4.61
CA LEU A 61 -13.08 -9.41 -4.04
C LEU A 61 -14.53 -8.93 -4.05
N THR A 62 -14.82 -7.62 -4.13
CA THR A 62 -16.21 -7.14 -4.25
C THR A 62 -16.82 -7.50 -5.61
N LYS A 63 -15.99 -7.73 -6.62
CA LYS A 63 -16.37 -8.24 -7.94
C LYS A 63 -16.14 -9.74 -8.09
N ASN A 64 -15.93 -10.47 -6.99
CA ASN A 64 -15.56 -11.90 -6.99
C ASN A 64 -14.29 -12.24 -7.77
N ILE A 65 -13.41 -11.27 -8.00
CA ILE A 65 -12.14 -11.48 -8.70
C ILE A 65 -11.09 -11.92 -7.70
N LYS A 66 -10.52 -13.11 -7.93
CA LYS A 66 -9.42 -13.66 -7.15
C LYS A 66 -8.15 -13.70 -7.99
N THR A 67 -7.03 -13.40 -7.34
CA THR A 67 -5.70 -13.48 -7.95
C THR A 67 -4.84 -14.40 -7.10
N GLU A 68 -4.21 -15.36 -7.77
CA GLU A 68 -3.51 -16.50 -7.16
C GLU A 68 -2.15 -16.70 -7.84
N ALA A 69 -1.28 -17.47 -7.17
CA ALA A 69 0.04 -17.81 -7.69
C ALA A 69 -0.05 -18.69 -8.96
N PRO A 70 0.98 -18.70 -9.82
CA PRO A 70 2.17 -17.83 -9.83
C PRO A 70 1.83 -16.37 -10.23
N ASP A 71 2.79 -15.46 -10.11
CA ASP A 71 2.69 -14.05 -10.55
C ASP A 71 1.55 -13.24 -9.94
N VAL A 72 1.14 -13.59 -8.71
CA VAL A 72 0.01 -12.96 -8.03
C VAL A 72 0.10 -11.43 -7.99
N HIS A 73 1.29 -10.88 -7.81
CA HIS A 73 1.53 -9.43 -7.77
C HIS A 73 1.24 -8.72 -9.11
N LYS A 74 1.60 -9.36 -10.22
CA LYS A 74 1.31 -8.86 -11.57
C LYS A 74 -0.19 -8.97 -11.85
N LYS A 75 -0.77 -10.14 -11.59
CA LYS A 75 -2.20 -10.40 -11.79
C LYS A 75 -3.09 -9.46 -10.97
N THR A 76 -2.73 -9.17 -9.71
CA THR A 76 -3.49 -8.21 -8.87
C THR A 76 -3.43 -6.79 -9.42
N TYR A 77 -2.27 -6.35 -9.90
CA TYR A 77 -2.14 -5.04 -10.54
C TYR A 77 -2.98 -4.94 -11.81
N GLU A 78 -2.84 -5.90 -12.73
CA GLU A 78 -3.57 -5.92 -14.00
C GLU A 78 -5.08 -6.01 -13.80
N ALA A 79 -5.54 -6.82 -12.84
CA ALA A 79 -6.96 -6.89 -12.51
C ALA A 79 -7.47 -5.58 -11.89
N PHE A 80 -6.69 -4.91 -11.04
CA PHE A 80 -7.08 -3.62 -10.48
C PHE A 80 -7.26 -2.57 -11.58
N GLU A 81 -6.30 -2.49 -12.49
CA GLU A 81 -6.37 -1.63 -13.67
C GLU A 81 -7.60 -1.93 -14.54
N GLU A 82 -7.77 -3.20 -14.92
CA GLU A 82 -8.79 -3.63 -15.87
C GLU A 82 -10.22 -3.42 -15.35
N TYR A 83 -10.48 -3.75 -14.08
CA TYR A 83 -11.84 -3.82 -13.57
C TYR A 83 -12.30 -2.58 -12.80
N PHE A 84 -11.38 -1.74 -12.34
CA PHE A 84 -11.71 -0.55 -11.55
C PHE A 84 -11.26 0.76 -12.18
N VAL A 85 -10.10 0.79 -12.84
CA VAL A 85 -9.55 2.01 -13.44
C VAL A 85 -10.13 2.22 -14.83
N LYS A 86 -9.89 1.29 -15.77
CA LYS A 86 -10.35 1.43 -17.16
C LYS A 86 -11.87 1.47 -17.31
N THR A 87 -12.61 0.89 -16.37
CA THR A 87 -14.08 0.91 -16.36
C THR A 87 -14.65 2.24 -15.84
N GLY A 88 -13.82 3.12 -15.26
CA GLY A 88 -14.25 4.36 -14.61
C GLY A 88 -15.03 4.16 -13.30
N ILE A 89 -15.24 2.92 -12.86
CA ILE A 89 -16.02 2.61 -11.65
C ILE A 89 -15.39 3.24 -10.42
N MET A 90 -14.06 3.18 -10.30
CA MET A 90 -13.34 3.78 -9.18
C MET A 90 -13.58 5.29 -9.09
N ASP A 91 -13.53 6.01 -10.21
CA ASP A 91 -13.75 7.46 -10.23
C ASP A 91 -15.17 7.83 -9.81
N VAL A 92 -16.17 7.06 -10.26
CA VAL A 92 -17.57 7.25 -9.87
C VAL A 92 -17.75 7.05 -8.36
N GLU A 93 -17.18 5.99 -7.79
CA GLU A 93 -17.24 5.72 -6.35
C GLU A 93 -16.55 6.84 -5.54
N LEU A 94 -15.35 7.26 -5.95
CA LEU A 94 -14.61 8.34 -5.28
C LEU A 94 -15.33 9.69 -5.37
N LEU A 95 -15.90 10.03 -6.54
CA LEU A 95 -16.69 11.25 -6.72
C LEU A 95 -17.94 11.23 -5.84
N ASN A 96 -18.62 10.08 -5.74
CA ASN A 96 -19.79 9.92 -4.88
C ASN A 96 -19.46 10.13 -3.41
N ILE A 97 -18.29 9.70 -2.95
CA ILE A 97 -17.82 9.85 -1.57
C ILE A 97 -17.41 11.30 -1.28
N TYR A 98 -16.56 11.87 -2.13
CA TYR A 98 -15.96 13.18 -1.86
C TYR A 98 -16.80 14.36 -2.33
N LYS A 99 -17.80 14.12 -3.19
CA LYS A 99 -18.61 15.15 -3.88
C LYS A 99 -17.78 16.15 -4.71
N LYS A 100 -16.49 15.89 -4.88
CA LYS A 100 -15.54 16.61 -5.73
C LYS A 100 -14.37 15.68 -6.06
N MET A 101 -13.64 15.95 -7.14
CA MET A 101 -12.46 15.18 -7.50
C MET A 101 -11.30 15.54 -6.55
N ILE A 102 -10.96 14.64 -5.62
CA ILE A 102 -9.83 14.79 -4.68
C ILE A 102 -8.70 13.83 -5.04
N VAL A 103 -9.05 12.60 -5.38
CA VAL A 103 -8.16 11.53 -5.84
C VAL A 103 -8.91 10.81 -6.96
N ASN A 104 -8.20 10.40 -8.01
CA ASN A 104 -8.78 9.64 -9.12
C ASN A 104 -8.18 8.24 -9.25
N ALA A 105 -8.78 7.41 -10.09
CA ALA A 105 -8.39 6.03 -10.31
C ALA A 105 -6.98 5.89 -10.87
N ASP A 106 -6.58 6.79 -11.77
CA ASP A 106 -5.24 6.82 -12.37
C ASP A 106 -4.15 7.12 -11.34
N GLU A 107 -4.40 8.02 -10.39
CA GLU A 107 -3.49 8.33 -9.30
C GLU A 107 -3.28 7.10 -8.39
N LEU A 108 -4.37 6.39 -8.05
CA LEU A 108 -4.27 5.15 -7.28
C LEU A 108 -3.53 4.05 -8.04
N LEU A 109 -3.73 3.94 -9.35
CA LEU A 109 -3.01 3.01 -10.21
C LEU A 109 -1.51 3.34 -10.27
N GLN A 110 -1.18 4.63 -10.40
CA GLN A 110 0.19 5.13 -10.44
C GLN A 110 0.90 4.85 -9.11
N ILE A 111 0.25 5.12 -7.96
CA ILE A 111 0.75 4.72 -6.64
C ILE A 111 1.06 3.22 -6.59
N PHE A 112 0.15 2.37 -7.06
CA PHE A 112 0.36 0.92 -7.04
C PHE A 112 1.55 0.50 -7.92
N LYS A 113 1.67 1.09 -9.12
CA LYS A 113 2.77 0.84 -10.04
C LYS A 113 4.12 1.23 -9.43
N ASP A 114 4.20 2.42 -8.85
CA ASP A 114 5.44 2.97 -8.29
C ASP A 114 5.90 2.18 -7.08
N GLU A 115 4.99 1.85 -6.16
CA GLU A 115 5.34 1.09 -4.96
C GLU A 115 5.72 -0.37 -5.29
N LYS A 116 5.10 -0.96 -6.33
CA LYS A 116 5.53 -2.27 -6.86
C LYS A 116 6.96 -2.21 -7.41
N TRP A 117 7.31 -1.14 -8.12
CA TRP A 117 8.67 -0.93 -8.63
C TRP A 117 9.66 -0.68 -7.49
N LYS A 118 9.36 0.24 -6.56
CA LYS A 118 10.21 0.57 -5.41
C LYS A 118 10.55 -0.66 -4.58
N ARG A 119 9.56 -1.52 -4.29
CA ARG A 119 9.78 -2.78 -3.57
C ARG A 119 10.73 -3.73 -4.31
N GLY A 120 10.79 -3.70 -5.64
CA GLY A 120 11.80 -4.46 -6.40
C GLY A 120 13.17 -3.77 -6.42
N HIS A 121 13.21 -2.45 -6.55
CA HIS A 121 14.46 -1.71 -6.67
C HIS A 121 15.18 -1.57 -5.32
N PHE A 122 14.52 -1.00 -4.32
CA PHE A 122 15.14 -0.63 -3.03
C PHE A 122 15.37 -1.82 -2.09
N THR A 123 14.71 -2.96 -2.33
CA THR A 123 14.94 -4.18 -1.55
C THR A 123 16.21 -4.90 -1.98
N TYR A 124 16.61 -4.81 -3.25
CA TYR A 124 17.66 -5.65 -3.81
C TYR A 124 18.86 -4.88 -4.38
N GLN A 125 18.72 -3.57 -4.64
CA GLN A 125 19.70 -2.83 -5.45
C GLN A 125 20.31 -1.62 -4.73
N THR A 126 19.91 -1.33 -3.49
CA THR A 126 20.34 -0.14 -2.74
C THR A 126 20.73 -0.47 -1.31
N ILE A 127 21.66 0.32 -0.76
CA ILE A 127 22.05 0.24 0.65
C ILE A 127 20.87 0.74 1.53
N PRO A 128 20.38 -0.05 2.51
CA PRO A 128 19.17 0.27 3.28
C PRO A 128 19.17 1.64 3.95
N GLN A 129 20.33 2.11 4.41
CA GLN A 129 20.50 3.38 5.12
C GLN A 129 20.15 4.60 4.25
N ALA A 130 20.29 4.51 2.93
CA ALA A 130 19.97 5.59 2.00
C ALA A 130 18.46 5.70 1.69
N ASN A 131 17.63 4.78 2.17
CA ASN A 131 16.24 4.63 1.74
C ASN A 131 15.22 5.39 2.60
N LYS A 132 15.66 6.32 3.47
CA LYS A 132 14.76 7.04 4.39
C LYS A 132 13.65 7.80 3.67
N GLU A 133 13.99 8.67 2.73
CA GLU A 133 13.00 9.46 1.97
C GLU A 133 12.06 8.56 1.13
N PRO A 134 12.57 7.58 0.35
CA PRO A 134 11.71 6.60 -0.31
C PRO A 134 10.74 5.88 0.65
N ALA A 135 11.22 5.49 1.84
CA ALA A 135 10.41 4.81 2.84
C ALA A 135 9.30 5.69 3.42
N GLU A 136 9.58 6.96 3.70
CA GLU A 136 8.57 7.92 4.14
C GLU A 136 7.49 8.12 3.08
N GLN A 137 7.89 8.33 1.82
CA GLN A 137 6.96 8.44 0.70
C GLN A 137 6.11 7.17 0.53
N SER A 138 6.72 5.99 0.68
CA SER A 138 6.01 4.72 0.61
C SER A 138 4.93 4.59 1.69
N ILE A 139 5.16 5.08 2.92
CA ILE A 139 4.12 5.13 3.96
C ILE A 139 2.96 6.04 3.54
N GLN A 140 3.25 7.24 3.02
CA GLN A 140 2.23 8.18 2.59
C GLN A 140 1.36 7.57 1.47
N ASN A 141 2.00 6.97 0.47
CA ASN A 141 1.34 6.27 -0.63
C ASN A 141 0.45 5.11 -0.14
N ALA A 142 0.96 4.29 0.77
CA ALA A 142 0.20 3.19 1.36
C ALA A 142 -1.03 3.67 2.15
N VAL A 143 -0.89 4.76 2.91
CA VAL A 143 -2.00 5.38 3.65
C VAL A 143 -3.03 5.95 2.70
N THR A 144 -2.62 6.72 1.69
CA THR A 144 -3.51 7.31 0.69
C THR A 144 -4.30 6.24 -0.05
N PHE A 145 -3.61 5.23 -0.59
CA PHE A 145 -4.27 4.15 -1.33
C PHE A 145 -5.25 3.39 -0.44
N THR A 146 -4.79 2.91 0.72
CA THR A 146 -5.61 2.06 1.60
C THR A 146 -6.81 2.83 2.17
N LYS A 147 -6.65 4.12 2.47
CA LYS A 147 -7.75 4.98 2.92
C LYS A 147 -8.85 5.08 1.86
N ASN A 148 -8.48 5.36 0.60
CA ASN A 148 -9.45 5.47 -0.50
C ASN A 148 -10.18 4.15 -0.75
N ILE A 149 -9.44 3.04 -0.81
CA ILE A 149 -10.05 1.70 -0.94
C ILE A 149 -11.01 1.41 0.21
N ARG A 150 -10.61 1.69 1.45
CA ARG A 150 -11.46 1.45 2.63
C ARG A 150 -12.74 2.27 2.55
N LEU A 151 -12.66 3.56 2.18
CA LEU A 151 -13.82 4.42 2.03
C LEU A 151 -14.82 3.85 1.02
N ILE A 152 -14.34 3.38 -0.13
CA ILE A 152 -15.21 2.72 -1.11
C ILE A 152 -15.88 1.49 -0.49
N LEU A 153 -15.12 0.59 0.10
CA LEU A 153 -15.66 -0.62 0.73
C LEU A 153 -16.68 -0.35 1.86
N GLU A 154 -16.55 0.77 2.57
CA GLU A 154 -17.47 1.18 3.62
C GLU A 154 -18.76 1.80 3.07
N ASN A 155 -18.70 2.50 1.93
CA ASN A 155 -19.84 3.16 1.28
C ASN A 155 -20.57 2.25 0.27
N SER A 156 -19.94 1.19 -0.25
CA SER A 156 -20.58 0.22 -1.15
C SER A 156 -21.41 -0.85 -0.42
N LYS A 157 -21.71 -0.68 0.87
CA LYS A 157 -22.64 -1.59 1.57
C LYS A 157 -24.09 -1.26 1.16
N PRO A 158 -24.92 -2.27 0.84
CA PRO A 158 -26.34 -2.05 0.63
C PRO A 158 -27.05 -1.55 1.90
#